data_AF-A0A968T235-F1
#
_entry.id   AF-A0A968T235-F1
#
_cell.length_a   1.000
_cell.length_b   1.000
_cell.length_c   1.000
_cell.angle_alpha   90.00
_cell.angle_beta   90.00
_cell.angle_gamma   90.00
#
_symmetry.space_group_name_H-M   'P 1'
#
loop_
_entity.id
_entity.type
_entity.pdbx_description
1 polymer ?
#
loop_
_entity_poly.entity_id
_entity_poly.type
_entity_poly.pdbx_seq_one_letter_code
_entity_poly.pdbx_strand_id
1 'polypeptide(L)'
;MNVLHKVKAYLYENFLTDNPNDYLARVSSERTLNVNDICSVAVTRGGASTTAAAMEHNVNLFLKEMAYQMCDGYAVNTGYFTATTLIKGVFDSKTEKFDPKKHSVLFQFNQGELLRNEIPTIEVEIMGLAEVGSFIGLVTDIKTGTINELLTPGRNLKINGSKLKLAGENPAVGIYFINQATNEATKVDTSDIVTNSPSELMILIPALAAGSYKLEVVTQYAVSSLLKEPRKTDFEKVLTVV
;
A
#
# COMPACT_ATOMS: atom_id res chain seq x y z
N MET A 1 -8.89 31.10 -5.48
CA MET A 1 -8.06 30.15 -4.72
C MET A 1 -6.88 29.82 -5.61
N ASN A 2 -5.65 30.18 -5.23
CA ASN A 2 -4.49 29.82 -6.04
C ASN A 2 -4.23 28.32 -5.84
N VAL A 3 -4.47 27.52 -6.87
CA VAL A 3 -4.12 26.10 -6.88
C VAL A 3 -2.61 25.99 -6.72
N LEU A 4 -2.15 25.29 -5.69
CA LEU A 4 -0.73 25.08 -5.41
C LEU A 4 -0.27 23.68 -5.85
N HIS A 5 -1.17 22.70 -5.84
CA HIS A 5 -0.83 21.30 -6.06
C HIS A 5 -1.90 20.59 -6.92
N LYS A 6 -1.45 19.65 -7.76
CA LYS A 6 -2.31 18.81 -8.58
C LYS A 6 -2.17 17.35 -8.20
N VAL A 7 -3.30 16.65 -8.03
CA VAL A 7 -3.35 15.20 -7.82
C VAL A 7 -4.01 14.58 -9.05
N LYS A 8 -3.26 13.74 -9.76
CA LYS A 8 -3.78 13.02 -10.93
C LYS A 8 -4.64 11.85 -10.49
N ALA A 9 -5.77 11.65 -11.15
CA ALA A 9 -6.64 10.50 -10.90
C ALA A 9 -7.23 9.93 -12.19
N TYR A 10 -7.51 8.63 -12.19
CA TYR A 10 -8.22 7.93 -13.27
C TYR A 10 -9.58 7.45 -12.80
N LEU A 11 -10.54 7.39 -13.72
CA LEU A 11 -11.88 6.87 -13.47
C LEU A 11 -11.97 5.38 -13.80
N TYR A 12 -12.53 4.60 -12.88
CA TYR A 12 -12.77 3.16 -13.00
C TYR A 12 -14.26 2.87 -12.90
N GLU A 13 -14.78 1.89 -13.61
CA GLU A 13 -16.17 1.45 -13.45
C GLU A 13 -16.46 1.07 -11.99
N ASN A 14 -17.59 1.54 -11.47
CA ASN A 14 -18.03 1.27 -10.12
C ASN A 14 -18.91 0.02 -10.06
N PHE A 15 -18.31 -1.12 -9.72
CA PHE A 15 -19.06 -2.38 -9.53
C PHE A 15 -19.77 -2.49 -8.17
N LEU A 16 -19.69 -1.45 -7.33
CA LEU A 16 -20.35 -1.43 -6.01
C LEU A 16 -21.79 -0.89 -6.08
N THR A 17 -22.21 -0.34 -7.22
CA THR A 17 -23.55 0.19 -7.46
C THR A 17 -24.17 -0.47 -8.68
N ASP A 18 -25.50 -0.58 -8.69
CA ASP A 18 -26.25 -1.18 -9.80
C ASP A 18 -26.32 -0.25 -11.04
N ASN A 19 -25.81 0.98 -10.94
CA ASN A 19 -25.82 1.95 -12.03
C ASN A 19 -24.60 1.76 -12.94
N PRO A 20 -24.78 1.34 -14.21
CA PRO A 20 -23.68 1.07 -15.14
C PRO A 20 -22.90 2.30 -15.58
N ASN A 21 -23.37 3.52 -15.25
CA ASN A 21 -22.68 4.78 -15.56
C ASN A 21 -21.95 5.38 -14.35
N ASP A 22 -21.78 4.62 -13.27
CA ASP A 22 -21.03 5.07 -12.09
C ASP A 22 -19.55 4.76 -12.24
N TYR A 23 -18.71 5.73 -11.86
CA TYR A 23 -17.26 5.60 -11.87
C TYR A 23 -16.66 5.99 -10.52
N LEU A 24 -15.60 5.31 -10.13
CA LEU A 24 -14.77 5.61 -8.96
C LEU A 24 -13.46 6.25 -9.44
N ALA A 25 -13.11 7.39 -8.87
CA ALA A 25 -11.79 7.97 -9.07
C ALA A 25 -10.74 7.26 -8.19
N ARG A 26 -9.58 6.94 -8.77
CA ARG A 26 -8.41 6.51 -8.00
C ARG A 26 -7.23 7.39 -8.35
N VAL A 27 -6.52 7.83 -7.32
CA VAL A 27 -5.30 8.62 -7.46
C VAL A 27 -4.25 7.78 -8.17
N SER A 28 -3.61 8.37 -9.18
CA SER A 28 -2.42 7.84 -9.82
C SER A 28 -1.21 8.26 -8.98
N SER A 29 -0.60 7.31 -8.29
CA SER A 29 0.51 7.60 -7.38
C SER A 29 1.80 7.88 -8.18
N GLU A 30 2.38 9.07 -8.07
CA GLU A 30 3.61 9.41 -8.82
C GLU A 30 4.85 8.65 -8.31
N ARG A 31 5.04 8.57 -6.99
CA ARG A 31 6.12 7.84 -6.31
C ARG A 31 5.85 7.77 -4.80
N THR A 32 6.33 6.71 -4.12
CA THR A 32 6.42 6.71 -2.65
C THR A 32 7.67 7.47 -2.22
N LEU A 33 7.53 8.38 -1.26
CA LEU A 33 8.66 9.15 -0.69
C LEU A 33 8.93 8.69 0.73
N ASN A 34 10.21 8.51 1.08
CA ASN A 34 10.64 8.24 2.45
C ASN A 34 11.07 9.53 3.18
N VAL A 35 11.44 9.43 4.46
CA VAL A 35 11.87 10.59 5.27
C VAL A 35 13.05 11.33 4.62
N ASN A 36 14.04 10.60 4.10
CA ASN A 36 15.21 11.18 3.45
C ASN A 36 14.83 11.96 2.18
N ASP A 37 13.91 11.46 1.36
CA ASP A 37 13.40 12.16 0.18
C ASP A 37 12.75 13.49 0.57
N ILE A 38 11.92 13.48 1.60
CA ILE A 38 11.22 14.68 2.10
C ILE A 38 12.22 15.70 2.65
N CYS A 39 13.17 15.28 3.48
CA CYS A 39 14.22 16.15 4.04
C CYS A 39 15.10 16.76 2.95
N SER A 40 15.45 15.98 1.92
CA SER A 40 16.23 16.46 0.78
C SER A 40 15.48 17.54 0.02
N VAL A 41 14.21 17.31 -0.32
CA VAL A 41 13.37 18.30 -1.02
C VAL A 41 13.19 19.58 -0.20
N ALA A 42 13.01 19.47 1.12
CA ALA A 42 12.84 20.62 2.00
C ALA A 42 14.06 21.56 1.97
N VAL A 43 15.27 21.00 2.00
CA VAL A 43 16.53 21.77 1.93
C VAL A 43 16.75 22.33 0.53
N THR A 44 16.55 21.53 -0.53
CA THR A 44 16.76 21.99 -1.92
C THR A 44 15.81 23.12 -2.31
N ARG A 45 14.58 23.13 -1.77
CA ARG A 45 13.62 24.23 -1.98
C ARG A 45 13.96 25.50 -1.18
N GLY A 46 15.00 25.48 -0.34
CA GLY A 46 15.35 26.58 0.56
C GLY A 46 14.41 26.72 1.75
N GLY A 47 13.58 25.70 2.03
CA GLY A 47 12.60 25.70 3.11
C GLY A 47 13.18 25.36 4.48
N ALA A 48 14.45 24.95 4.55
CA ALA A 48 15.12 24.59 5.79
C ALA A 48 16.51 25.23 5.86
N SER A 49 16.83 25.84 7.01
CA SER A 49 18.14 26.47 7.27
C SER A 49 19.23 25.46 7.71
N THR A 50 18.99 24.16 7.53
CA THR A 50 19.86 23.07 7.98
C THR A 50 20.20 22.11 6.83
N THR A 51 21.10 21.16 7.07
CA THR A 51 21.40 20.09 6.10
C THR A 51 20.32 19.01 6.12
N ALA A 52 20.14 18.32 5.00
CA ALA A 52 19.14 17.25 4.89
C ALA A 52 19.41 16.13 5.90
N ALA A 53 20.68 15.79 6.11
CA ALA A 53 21.10 14.78 7.08
C ALA A 53 20.78 15.17 8.53
N ALA A 54 21.00 16.42 8.91
CA ALA A 54 20.66 16.89 10.26
C ALA A 54 19.14 16.94 10.47
N MET A 55 18.38 17.35 9.45
CA MET A 55 16.91 17.34 9.50
C MET A 55 16.38 15.91 9.66
N GLU A 56 16.86 14.98 8.84
CA GLU A 56 16.48 13.57 8.89
C GLU A 56 16.80 12.95 10.27
N HIS A 57 17.98 13.23 10.82
CA HIS A 57 18.35 12.76 12.14
C HIS A 57 17.35 13.21 13.23
N ASN A 58 16.99 14.50 13.23
CA ASN A 58 16.06 15.06 14.19
C ASN A 58 14.64 14.49 14.03
N VAL A 59 14.18 14.32 12.79
CA VAL A 59 12.87 13.71 12.51
C VAL A 59 12.83 12.26 12.98
N ASN A 60 13.87 11.48 12.70
CA ASN A 60 13.95 10.09 13.15
C ASN A 60 14.00 9.99 14.69
N LEU A 61 14.70 10.89 15.37
CA LEU A 61 14.69 10.96 16.83
C LEU A 61 13.29 11.26 17.38
N PHE A 62 12.60 12.24 16.80
CA PHE A 62 11.22 12.56 17.16
C PHE A 62 10.27 11.37 16.95
N LEU A 63 10.35 10.69 15.81
CA LEU A 63 9.52 9.52 15.51
C LEU A 63 9.79 8.37 16.47
N LYS A 64 11.05 8.17 16.87
CA LYS A 64 11.44 7.14 17.84
C LYS A 64 10.85 7.43 19.22
N GLU A 65 10.92 8.67 19.70
CA GLU A 65 10.33 9.04 20.98
C GLU A 65 8.80 9.00 20.95
N MET A 66 8.19 9.41 19.85
CA MET A 66 6.75 9.24 19.65
C MET A 66 6.35 7.77 19.78
N ALA A 67 7.06 6.86 19.12
CA ALA A 67 6.78 5.43 19.19
C ALA A 67 6.92 4.89 20.62
N TYR A 68 7.94 5.35 21.37
CA TYR A 68 8.14 4.97 22.76
C TYR A 68 6.95 5.39 23.64
N GLN A 69 6.52 6.66 23.55
CA GLN A 69 5.36 7.15 24.31
C GLN A 69 4.07 6.44 23.94
N MET A 70 3.87 6.10 22.67
CA MET A 70 2.69 5.34 22.24
C MET A 70 2.68 3.90 22.79
N CYS A 71 3.84 3.28 22.95
CA CYS A 71 3.95 1.97 23.61
C CYS A 71 3.54 2.02 25.08
N ASP A 72 3.71 3.17 25.75
CA ASP A 72 3.24 3.42 27.11
C ASP A 72 1.75 3.82 27.17
N GLY A 73 1.04 3.82 26.03
CA GLY A 73 -0.39 4.09 25.94
C GLY A 73 -0.76 5.56 25.79
N TYR A 74 0.22 6.45 25.61
CA TYR A 74 -0.06 7.87 25.34
C TYR A 74 -0.62 8.07 23.93
N ALA A 75 -1.61 8.95 23.81
CA ALA A 75 -2.06 9.45 22.52
C ALA A 75 -1.15 10.62 22.09
N VAL A 76 -0.68 10.59 20.85
CA VAL A 76 0.18 11.66 20.30
C VAL A 76 -0.57 12.42 19.22
N ASN A 77 -0.65 13.74 19.36
CA ASN A 77 -1.21 14.63 18.36
C ASN A 77 -0.13 15.58 17.85
N THR A 78 0.20 15.49 16.56
CA THR A 78 1.20 16.33 15.90
C THR A 78 0.59 17.53 15.16
N GLY A 79 -0.74 17.66 15.15
CA GLY A 79 -1.48 18.56 14.28
C GLY A 79 -1.67 18.02 12.86
N TYR A 80 -0.70 17.27 12.33
CA TYR A 80 -0.81 16.58 11.03
C TYR A 80 -1.59 15.27 11.13
N PHE A 81 -1.42 14.54 12.23
CA PHE A 81 -2.19 13.34 12.55
C PHE A 81 -2.33 13.16 14.05
N THR A 82 -3.31 12.36 14.44
CA THR A 82 -3.44 11.85 15.82
C THR A 82 -3.23 10.35 15.81
N ALA A 83 -2.30 9.88 16.63
CA ALA A 83 -1.91 8.49 16.77
C ALA A 83 -2.32 7.98 18.16
N THR A 84 -2.99 6.82 18.19
CA THR A 84 -3.55 6.23 19.42
C THR A 84 -3.34 4.73 19.44
N THR A 85 -3.25 4.15 20.64
CA THR A 85 -3.13 2.70 20.82
C THR A 85 -4.51 2.07 20.98
N LEU A 86 -4.81 1.08 20.15
CA LEU A 86 -6.07 0.35 20.13
C LEU A 86 -5.83 -1.13 20.45
N ILE A 87 -6.68 -1.69 21.30
CA ILE A 87 -6.76 -3.14 21.51
C ILE A 87 -7.95 -3.68 20.71
N LYS A 88 -7.70 -4.66 19.84
CA LYS A 88 -8.74 -5.44 19.16
C LYS A 88 -8.87 -6.82 19.81
N GLY A 89 -10.06 -7.40 19.67
CA GLY A 89 -10.42 -8.71 20.20
C GLY A 89 -11.49 -8.61 21.28
N VAL A 90 -12.30 -9.66 21.42
CA VAL A 90 -13.43 -9.71 22.35
C VAL A 90 -12.95 -10.27 23.69
N PHE A 91 -13.31 -9.62 24.80
CA PHE A 91 -13.13 -10.18 26.14
C PHE A 91 -14.43 -10.87 26.55
N ASP A 92 -14.36 -12.16 26.85
CA ASP A 92 -15.49 -13.01 27.24
C ASP A 92 -15.80 -12.89 28.74
N SER A 93 -14.94 -12.23 29.52
CA SER A 93 -15.23 -11.92 30.92
C SER A 93 -14.54 -10.64 31.41
N LYS A 94 -15.08 -10.04 32.48
CA LYS A 94 -14.54 -8.83 33.12
C LYS A 94 -13.15 -9.04 33.77
N THR A 95 -12.74 -10.28 33.98
CA THR A 95 -11.48 -10.66 34.63
C THR A 95 -10.48 -11.27 33.66
N GLU A 96 -10.86 -11.41 32.39
CA GLU A 96 -9.97 -11.97 31.36
C GLU A 96 -8.77 -11.06 31.15
N LYS A 97 -7.58 -11.66 31.20
CA LYS A 97 -6.32 -10.96 30.93
C LYS A 97 -6.10 -10.89 29.43
N PHE A 98 -5.19 -10.00 29.01
CA PHE A 98 -4.78 -9.94 27.62
C PHE A 98 -4.18 -11.29 27.16
N ASP A 99 -4.78 -11.90 26.15
CA ASP A 99 -4.24 -13.09 25.48
C ASP A 99 -3.74 -12.70 24.08
N PRO A 100 -2.42 -12.74 23.81
CA PRO A 100 -1.85 -12.45 22.48
C PRO A 100 -2.36 -13.36 21.34
N LYS A 101 -3.01 -14.49 21.65
CA LYS A 101 -3.62 -15.37 20.64
C LYS A 101 -5.01 -14.89 20.19
N LYS A 102 -5.68 -14.08 21.02
CA LYS A 102 -7.06 -13.62 20.82
C LYS A 102 -7.16 -12.11 20.62
N HIS A 103 -6.28 -11.37 21.28
CA HIS A 103 -6.24 -9.92 21.30
C HIS A 103 -4.98 -9.42 20.58
N SER A 104 -5.11 -8.27 19.92
CA SER A 104 -4.00 -7.63 19.21
C SER A 104 -3.95 -6.14 19.54
N VAL A 105 -2.74 -5.62 19.76
CA VAL A 105 -2.50 -4.18 19.91
C VAL A 105 -2.14 -3.60 18.55
N LEU A 106 -2.74 -2.47 18.20
CA LEU A 106 -2.53 -1.76 16.95
C LEU A 106 -2.40 -0.26 17.22
N PHE A 107 -1.63 0.44 16.40
CA PHE A 107 -1.62 1.90 16.41
C PHE A 107 -2.56 2.43 15.33
N GLN A 108 -3.53 3.24 15.73
CA GLN A 108 -4.50 3.88 14.85
C GLN A 108 -4.09 5.33 14.60
N PHE A 109 -4.07 5.72 13.32
CA PHE A 109 -3.78 7.08 12.88
C PHE A 109 -5.02 7.71 12.27
N ASN A 110 -5.30 8.96 12.65
CA ASN A 110 -6.37 9.78 12.10
C ASN A 110 -5.79 11.07 11.52
N GLN A 111 -6.39 11.56 10.43
CA GLN A 111 -5.97 12.81 9.79
C GLN A 111 -6.19 14.00 10.74
N GLY A 112 -5.12 14.77 10.96
CA GLY A 112 -5.13 15.98 11.78
C GLY A 112 -5.59 17.23 11.02
N GLU A 113 -5.75 18.32 11.76
CA GLU A 113 -6.25 19.59 11.24
C GLU A 113 -5.32 20.22 10.20
N LEU A 114 -4.00 20.15 10.41
CA LEU A 114 -3.04 20.78 9.49
C LEU A 114 -3.11 20.17 8.08
N LEU A 115 -3.21 18.85 7.97
CA LEU A 115 -3.41 18.19 6.67
C LEU A 115 -4.79 18.47 6.08
N ARG A 116 -5.82 18.59 6.92
CA ARG A 116 -7.18 18.91 6.46
C ARG A 116 -7.25 20.30 5.83
N ASN A 117 -6.50 21.25 6.38
CA ASN A 117 -6.43 22.62 5.87
C ASN A 117 -5.73 22.73 4.52
N GLU A 118 -4.92 21.75 4.12
CA GLU A 118 -4.30 21.70 2.79
C GLU A 118 -5.22 21.15 1.70
N ILE A 119 -6.27 20.40 2.05
CA ILE A 119 -7.18 19.78 1.06
C ILE A 119 -7.75 20.80 0.05
N PRO A 120 -8.22 22.00 0.46
CA PRO A 120 -8.76 22.98 -0.49
C PRO A 120 -7.74 23.56 -1.48
N THR A 121 -6.44 23.39 -1.25
CA THR A 121 -5.37 23.90 -2.15
C THR A 121 -5.03 22.93 -3.28
N ILE A 122 -5.61 21.71 -3.23
CA ILE A 122 -5.38 20.62 -4.16
C ILE A 122 -6.43 20.65 -5.28
N GLU A 123 -5.96 20.65 -6.52
CA GLU A 123 -6.80 20.39 -7.70
C GLU A 123 -6.69 18.90 -8.08
N VAL A 124 -7.82 18.23 -8.28
CA VAL A 124 -7.85 16.86 -8.81
C VAL A 124 -7.92 16.91 -10.33
N GLU A 125 -6.85 16.46 -10.98
CA GLU A 125 -6.78 16.38 -12.44
C GLU A 125 -7.22 14.97 -12.89
N ILE A 126 -8.41 14.90 -13.50
CA ILE A 126 -8.93 13.65 -14.05
C ILE A 126 -8.24 13.39 -15.40
N MET A 127 -7.40 12.37 -15.42
CA MET A 127 -6.62 11.96 -16.59
C MET A 127 -7.47 11.20 -17.63
N GLY A 128 -8.72 10.89 -17.30
CA GLY A 128 -9.70 10.19 -18.14
C GLY A 128 -10.20 8.88 -17.52
N LEU A 129 -10.90 8.09 -18.35
CA LEU A 129 -11.15 6.68 -18.02
C LEU A 129 -9.80 5.98 -17.93
N ALA A 130 -9.59 5.22 -16.85
CA ALA A 130 -8.48 4.29 -16.81
C ALA A 130 -8.59 3.42 -18.07
N GLU A 131 -7.51 3.34 -18.85
CA GLU A 131 -7.44 2.27 -19.84
C GLU A 131 -7.75 0.98 -19.08
N VAL A 132 -8.66 0.17 -19.63
CA VAL A 132 -9.12 -1.09 -19.04
C VAL A 132 -8.00 -2.14 -19.12
N GLY A 133 -6.77 -1.76 -18.81
CA GLY A 133 -5.63 -2.62 -18.54
C GLY A 133 -5.80 -3.33 -17.21
N SER A 134 -4.91 -4.26 -16.92
CA SER A 134 -4.89 -4.86 -15.59
C SER A 134 -4.42 -3.83 -14.56
N PHE A 135 -5.04 -3.85 -13.40
CA PHE A 135 -4.57 -3.09 -12.24
C PHE A 135 -4.65 -3.98 -10.99
N ILE A 136 -3.77 -3.73 -10.04
CA ILE A 136 -3.86 -4.30 -8.68
C ILE A 136 -4.41 -3.20 -7.78
N GLY A 137 -5.58 -3.43 -7.18
CA GLY A 137 -6.26 -2.43 -6.37
C GLY A 137 -5.93 -2.55 -4.88
N LEU A 138 -5.92 -3.78 -4.37
CA LEU A 138 -5.77 -4.04 -2.95
C LEU A 138 -5.04 -5.35 -2.70
N VAL A 139 -4.12 -5.33 -1.75
CA VAL A 139 -3.34 -6.47 -1.30
C VAL A 139 -3.61 -6.67 0.19
N THR A 140 -4.09 -7.83 0.60
CA THR A 140 -4.40 -8.16 1.99
C THR A 140 -3.57 -9.34 2.45
N ASP A 141 -2.74 -9.12 3.47
CA ASP A 141 -2.08 -10.21 4.19
C ASP A 141 -3.10 -10.90 5.08
N ILE A 142 -3.32 -12.20 4.86
CA ILE A 142 -4.35 -12.96 5.58
C ILE A 142 -3.96 -13.23 7.03
N LYS A 143 -2.65 -13.25 7.34
CA LYS A 143 -2.16 -13.54 8.69
C LYS A 143 -2.32 -12.35 9.62
N THR A 144 -1.95 -11.16 9.17
CA THR A 144 -2.02 -9.91 9.96
C THR A 144 -3.33 -9.16 9.75
N GLY A 145 -4.02 -9.41 8.63
CA GLY A 145 -5.19 -8.63 8.20
C GLY A 145 -4.85 -7.23 7.69
N THR A 146 -3.56 -6.90 7.55
CA THR A 146 -3.14 -5.58 7.03
C THR A 146 -3.40 -5.47 5.55
N ILE A 147 -3.79 -4.26 5.15
CA ILE A 147 -4.15 -3.93 3.77
C ILE A 147 -3.08 -3.01 3.21
N ASN A 148 -2.45 -3.41 2.10
CA ASN A 148 -1.47 -2.65 1.33
C ASN A 148 -0.22 -2.22 2.13
N GLU A 149 0.17 -3.01 3.14
CA GLU A 149 1.23 -2.61 4.06
C GLU A 149 2.19 -3.76 4.32
N LEU A 150 1.78 -4.80 5.06
CA LEU A 150 2.67 -5.90 5.45
C LEU A 150 2.55 -7.12 4.54
N LEU A 151 3.64 -7.87 4.48
CA LEU A 151 3.75 -9.20 3.90
C LEU A 151 4.39 -10.15 4.90
N THR A 152 3.72 -11.25 5.19
CA THR A 152 4.22 -12.32 6.08
C THR A 152 4.65 -13.52 5.25
N PRO A 153 5.97 -13.78 5.08
CA PRO A 153 6.46 -14.92 4.34
C PRO A 153 5.85 -16.25 4.79
N GLY A 154 5.53 -17.13 3.85
CA GLY A 154 4.89 -18.43 4.11
C GLY A 154 3.43 -18.36 4.53
N ARG A 155 2.76 -17.21 4.34
CA ARG A 155 1.32 -17.03 4.60
C ARG A 155 0.58 -16.57 3.35
N ASN A 156 -0.74 -16.69 3.37
CA ASN A 156 -1.57 -16.37 2.23
C ASN A 156 -1.64 -14.85 2.03
N LEU A 157 -1.50 -14.43 0.79
CA LEU A 157 -1.74 -13.07 0.33
C LEU A 157 -2.94 -13.08 -0.62
N LYS A 158 -3.86 -12.15 -0.38
CA LYS A 158 -5.00 -11.92 -1.25
C LYS A 158 -4.76 -10.66 -2.07
N ILE A 159 -4.82 -10.79 -3.39
CA ILE A 159 -4.58 -9.71 -4.35
C ILE A 159 -5.87 -9.48 -5.13
N ASN A 160 -6.50 -8.32 -4.93
CA ASN A 160 -7.71 -7.92 -5.62
C ASN A 160 -7.40 -6.85 -6.67
N GLY A 161 -8.02 -6.99 -7.84
CA GLY A 161 -7.80 -6.07 -8.96
C GLY A 161 -8.68 -6.40 -10.15
N SER A 162 -8.20 -6.10 -11.35
CA SER A 162 -8.88 -6.42 -12.60
C SER A 162 -7.91 -7.02 -13.61
N LYS A 163 -8.42 -7.97 -14.41
CA LYS A 163 -7.68 -8.72 -15.45
C LYS A 163 -6.35 -9.31 -14.95
N LEU A 164 -6.33 -9.79 -13.70
CA LEU A 164 -5.16 -10.34 -13.03
C LEU A 164 -4.90 -11.83 -13.31
N LYS A 165 -5.88 -12.55 -13.87
CA LYS A 165 -5.78 -13.99 -14.12
C LYS A 165 -4.47 -14.30 -14.83
N LEU A 166 -3.71 -15.23 -14.29
CA LEU A 166 -2.48 -15.75 -14.88
C LEU A 166 -2.86 -16.76 -15.97
N ALA A 167 -2.55 -16.42 -17.21
CA ALA A 167 -2.75 -17.30 -18.36
C ALA A 167 -1.70 -16.97 -19.43
N GLY A 168 -1.30 -17.98 -20.21
CA GLY A 168 -0.26 -17.87 -21.22
C GLY A 168 0.83 -18.93 -21.07
N GLU A 169 1.56 -19.17 -22.15
CA GLU A 169 2.68 -20.12 -22.20
C GLU A 169 4.04 -19.41 -22.03
N ASN A 170 4.05 -18.07 -22.08
CA ASN A 170 5.29 -17.32 -21.92
C ASN A 170 5.89 -17.57 -20.51
N PRO A 171 7.18 -17.94 -20.37
CA PRO A 171 7.82 -18.20 -19.08
C PRO A 171 7.79 -17.03 -18.10
N ALA A 172 7.62 -15.79 -18.60
CA ALA A 172 7.49 -14.58 -17.79
C ALA A 172 6.12 -14.47 -17.10
N VAL A 173 5.12 -15.28 -17.45
CA VAL A 173 3.81 -15.27 -16.78
C VAL A 173 3.99 -15.72 -15.34
N GLY A 174 3.48 -14.92 -14.40
CA GLY A 174 3.59 -15.18 -12.97
C GLY A 174 3.42 -13.93 -12.11
N ILE A 175 3.63 -14.11 -10.81
CA ILE A 175 3.60 -13.05 -9.81
C ILE A 175 5.01 -12.89 -9.26
N TYR A 176 5.44 -11.64 -9.07
CA TYR A 176 6.79 -11.31 -8.69
C TYR A 176 6.80 -10.33 -7.51
N PHE A 177 7.71 -10.57 -6.58
CA PHE A 177 8.07 -9.64 -5.52
C PHE A 177 9.45 -9.06 -5.82
N ILE A 178 9.50 -7.75 -6.09
CA ILE A 178 10.73 -7.05 -6.47
C ILE A 178 11.27 -6.30 -5.26
N ASN A 179 12.42 -6.71 -4.75
CA ASN A 179 13.08 -6.04 -3.63
C ASN A 179 13.55 -4.65 -4.08
N GLN A 180 13.13 -3.60 -3.37
CA GLN A 180 13.44 -2.21 -3.72
C GLN A 180 14.90 -1.82 -3.48
N ALA A 181 15.63 -2.52 -2.63
CA ALA A 181 17.03 -2.26 -2.35
C ALA A 181 17.97 -2.95 -3.36
N THR A 182 17.66 -4.18 -3.75
CA THR A 182 18.53 -4.99 -4.63
C THR A 182 18.03 -5.08 -6.08
N ASN A 183 16.79 -4.69 -6.36
CA ASN A 183 16.07 -4.94 -7.62
C ASN A 183 15.96 -6.44 -7.98
N GLU A 184 16.13 -7.33 -7.01
CA GLU A 184 15.96 -8.76 -7.20
C GLU A 184 14.47 -9.12 -7.26
N ALA A 185 14.07 -9.84 -8.31
CA ALA A 185 12.69 -10.29 -8.50
C ALA A 185 12.54 -11.76 -8.06
N THR A 186 11.74 -11.99 -7.03
CA THR A 186 11.37 -13.34 -6.57
C THR A 186 10.03 -13.74 -7.19
N LYS A 187 10.04 -14.77 -8.04
CA LYS A 187 8.83 -15.32 -8.66
C LYS A 187 8.11 -16.25 -7.70
N VAL A 188 6.79 -16.12 -7.59
CA VAL A 188 5.93 -17.06 -6.85
C VAL A 188 5.83 -18.38 -7.61
N ASP A 189 5.97 -19.50 -6.90
CA ASP A 189 5.83 -20.82 -7.51
C ASP A 189 4.39 -21.04 -7.99
N THR A 190 4.23 -21.75 -9.11
CA THR A 190 2.90 -22.07 -9.64
C THR A 190 2.06 -22.92 -8.69
N SER A 191 2.69 -23.76 -7.85
CA SER A 191 2.04 -24.57 -6.82
C SER A 191 1.55 -23.75 -5.62
N ASP A 192 2.10 -22.55 -5.43
CA ASP A 192 1.73 -21.62 -4.37
C ASP A 192 0.54 -20.72 -4.75
N ILE A 193 -0.01 -20.89 -5.96
CA ILE A 193 -1.19 -20.15 -6.43
C ILE A 193 -2.46 -20.92 -6.04
N VAL A 194 -3.13 -20.43 -5.00
CA VAL A 194 -4.36 -21.03 -4.45
C VAL A 194 -5.60 -20.64 -5.26
N THR A 195 -5.67 -19.40 -5.74
CA THR A 195 -6.80 -18.90 -6.52
C THR A 195 -6.30 -18.06 -7.70
N ASN A 196 -6.83 -18.33 -8.89
CA ASN A 196 -6.45 -17.66 -10.13
C ASN A 196 -7.69 -17.16 -10.90
N SER A 197 -8.23 -16.02 -10.47
CA SER A 197 -9.41 -15.39 -11.07
C SER A 197 -9.07 -14.02 -11.67
N PRO A 198 -9.84 -13.52 -12.66
CA PRO A 198 -9.58 -12.20 -13.26
C PRO A 198 -9.60 -11.04 -12.27
N SER A 199 -10.39 -11.12 -11.20
CA SER A 199 -10.53 -10.07 -10.18
C SER A 199 -9.78 -10.36 -8.87
N GLU A 200 -9.25 -11.57 -8.72
CA GLU A 200 -8.70 -12.04 -7.46
C GLU A 200 -7.64 -13.13 -7.68
N LEU A 201 -6.46 -12.92 -7.08
CA LEU A 201 -5.45 -13.94 -6.92
C LEU A 201 -5.25 -14.20 -5.42
N MET A 202 -5.12 -15.48 -5.06
CA MET A 202 -4.69 -15.87 -3.72
C MET A 202 -3.43 -16.71 -3.87
N ILE A 203 -2.37 -16.32 -3.16
CA ILE A 203 -1.07 -16.97 -3.24
C ILE A 203 -0.48 -17.21 -1.86
N LEU A 204 0.48 -18.13 -1.78
CA LEU A 204 1.42 -18.21 -0.67
C LEU A 204 2.58 -17.23 -0.92
N ILE A 205 2.90 -16.39 0.07
CA ILE A 205 4.05 -15.48 -0.01
C ILE A 205 5.33 -16.35 0.06
N PRO A 206 6.26 -16.25 -0.91
CA PRO A 206 7.51 -17.00 -0.89
C PRO A 206 8.40 -16.55 0.27
N ALA A 207 9.50 -17.26 0.51
CA ALA A 207 10.52 -16.80 1.45
C ALA A 207 11.15 -15.50 0.93
N LEU A 208 10.80 -14.38 1.57
CA LEU A 208 11.33 -13.05 1.28
C LEU A 208 12.16 -12.57 2.47
N ALA A 209 13.28 -11.90 2.19
CA ALA A 209 14.04 -11.21 3.22
C ALA A 209 13.26 -10.01 3.74
N ALA A 210 13.53 -9.58 4.97
CA ALA A 210 12.93 -8.35 5.51
C ALA A 210 13.33 -7.14 4.64
N GLY A 211 12.35 -6.30 4.29
CA GLY A 211 12.60 -5.15 3.42
C GLY A 211 11.36 -4.65 2.69
N SER A 212 11.59 -3.70 1.78
CA SER A 212 10.57 -3.08 0.95
C SER A 212 10.46 -3.77 -0.41
N TYR A 213 9.25 -4.14 -0.81
CA TYR A 213 8.96 -4.89 -2.02
C TYR A 213 7.88 -4.21 -2.87
N LYS A 214 7.99 -4.37 -4.18
CA LYS A 214 6.95 -4.05 -5.14
C LYS A 214 6.36 -5.34 -5.71
N LEU A 215 5.04 -5.41 -5.75
CA LEU A 215 4.33 -6.56 -6.32
C LEU A 215 4.07 -6.31 -7.81
N GLU A 216 4.45 -7.26 -8.67
CA GLU A 216 4.21 -7.24 -10.11
C GLU A 216 3.43 -8.51 -10.52
N VAL A 217 2.40 -8.34 -11.35
CA VAL A 217 1.64 -9.43 -11.96
C VAL A 217 1.86 -9.39 -13.47
N VAL A 218 2.34 -10.50 -14.02
CA VAL A 218 2.63 -10.66 -15.46
C VAL A 218 1.72 -11.74 -16.04
N THR A 219 0.97 -11.41 -17.09
CA THR A 219 0.02 -12.34 -17.71
C THR A 219 -0.17 -12.06 -19.20
N GLN A 220 -0.46 -13.11 -19.98
CA GLN A 220 -0.97 -12.98 -21.35
C GLN A 220 -2.51 -12.96 -21.38
N TYR A 221 -3.20 -12.95 -20.24
CA TYR A 221 -4.65 -12.94 -20.21
C TYR A 221 -5.27 -11.65 -20.79
N ALA A 222 -6.12 -11.82 -21.79
CA ALA A 222 -7.15 -10.87 -22.19
C ALA A 222 -8.54 -11.54 -22.11
N VAL A 223 -9.59 -10.74 -21.98
CA VAL A 223 -10.97 -11.21 -21.69
C VAL A 223 -11.46 -12.24 -22.73
N SER A 224 -11.03 -12.10 -23.99
CA SER A 224 -11.47 -12.94 -25.11
C SER A 224 -10.35 -13.77 -25.76
N SER A 225 -9.07 -13.54 -25.42
CA SER A 225 -7.93 -14.22 -26.05
C SER A 225 -6.66 -14.12 -25.21
N LEU A 226 -5.59 -14.80 -25.62
CA LEU A 226 -4.26 -14.55 -25.07
C LEU A 226 -3.54 -13.45 -25.87
N LEU A 227 -2.80 -12.59 -25.17
CA LEU A 227 -1.92 -11.60 -25.74
C LEU A 227 -0.67 -12.28 -26.30
N LYS A 228 -0.15 -11.76 -27.42
CA LYS A 228 1.11 -12.25 -28.01
C LYS A 228 2.28 -12.02 -27.05
N GLU A 229 2.38 -10.79 -26.52
CA GLU A 229 3.36 -10.43 -25.51
C GLU A 229 2.70 -10.35 -24.12
N PRO A 230 3.38 -10.79 -23.05
CA PRO A 230 2.86 -10.70 -21.69
C PRO A 230 2.76 -9.24 -21.25
N ARG A 231 1.62 -8.89 -20.64
CA ARG A 231 1.41 -7.59 -20.00
C ARG A 231 1.88 -7.66 -18.55
N LYS A 232 2.55 -6.60 -18.11
CA LYS A 232 2.92 -6.38 -16.73
C LYS A 232 1.98 -5.38 -16.08
N THR A 233 1.64 -5.63 -14.83
CA THR A 233 0.88 -4.70 -14.00
C THR A 233 1.49 -4.67 -12.62
N ASP A 234 1.88 -3.47 -12.24
CA ASP A 234 2.53 -3.15 -10.99
C ASP A 234 1.50 -2.76 -9.94
N PHE A 235 1.77 -3.13 -8.70
CA PHE A 235 1.10 -2.53 -7.56
C PHE A 235 1.77 -1.20 -7.23
N GLU A 236 0.98 -0.13 -7.15
CA GLU A 236 1.50 1.24 -6.96
C GLU A 236 2.12 1.47 -5.58
N LYS A 237 1.73 0.68 -4.58
CA LYS A 237 2.20 0.82 -3.20
C LYS A 237 3.34 -0.14 -2.91
N VAL A 238 4.28 0.33 -2.10
CA VAL A 238 5.37 -0.49 -1.56
C VAL A 238 4.84 -1.31 -0.39
N LEU A 239 5.21 -2.58 -0.36
CA LEU A 239 4.86 -3.53 0.69
C LEU A 239 6.09 -3.83 1.55
N THR A 240 5.91 -3.99 2.85
CA THR A 240 6.98 -4.27 3.80
C THR A 240 6.92 -5.72 4.25
N VAL A 241 8.02 -6.45 4.06
CA VAL A 241 8.21 -7.78 4.62
C VAL A 241 8.82 -7.65 6.01
N VAL A 242 8.16 -8.28 6.98
CA VAL A 242 8.57 -8.33 8.40
C VAL A 242 9.06 -9.72 8.80
#